data_AF-A0A497JRM8-F1
#
_entry.id   AF-A0A497JRM8-F1
#
_cell.length_a   1.000
_cell.length_b   1.000
_cell.length_c   1.000
_cell.angle_alpha   90.00
_cell.angle_beta   90.00
_cell.angle_gamma   90.00
#
_symmetry.space_group_name_H-M   'P 1'
#
loop_
_entity.id
_entity.type
_entity.pdbx_description
1 polymer ?
#
loop_
_entity_poly.entity_id
_entity_poly.type
_entity_poly.pdbx_seq_one_letter_code
_entity_poly.pdbx_strand_id
1 'polypeptide(L)'
;MVSAEKLREIFSLIEKLETYSFEIGPIRPPSEGGSYSLLIRVTRNCPWRLCKFCYGTPYNREKFQLRSVEEVKKDIKNVKAMADLLKEISFRLGYGGEVNLKLGEAILSYDVTLRHNQCFINVFNWLYSGGKTVFLQDADSLIIPTKNLAEILGYLKNLFPQIERITSYARAKTLLRKTVEELGELRRLGLLRLHVGLETGDDELLKLVNKGVTASEHVEAGRRVIKAGMELSEYVMPGLGGKTFSRQHALNTARVLNKINPHYIRMRTFVPVLNTPLYEDYVRGRFKLLSPHECLREIRLLIENLDVTSRVCFDHFINPSLKGGIPIFRQSYEGYKLPEEKQLILKTIDEALKIDESKFRWTEELAGTPHL
;
A
#
# COMPACT_ATOMS: atom_id res chain seq x y z
N MET A 1 34.36 12.28 27.28
CA MET A 1 33.27 13.22 27.62
C MET A 1 33.09 14.19 26.47
N VAL A 2 31.86 14.40 26.00
CA VAL A 2 31.54 15.43 25.00
C VAL A 2 31.67 16.80 25.67
N SER A 3 32.38 17.75 25.07
CA SER A 3 32.56 19.10 25.64
C SER A 3 31.23 19.86 25.66
N ALA A 4 31.07 20.80 26.60
CA ALA A 4 29.85 21.62 26.72
C ALA A 4 29.54 22.42 25.44
N GLU A 5 30.57 22.85 24.72
CA GLU A 5 30.45 23.52 23.42
C GLU A 5 29.89 22.58 22.34
N LYS A 6 30.42 21.36 22.26
CA LYS A 6 29.96 20.34 21.32
C LYS A 6 28.52 19.91 21.59
N LEU A 7 28.09 19.91 22.86
CA LEU A 7 26.69 19.67 23.24
C LEU A 7 25.76 20.78 22.76
N ARG A 8 26.17 22.06 22.87
CA ARG A 8 25.38 23.21 22.36
C ARG A 8 25.21 23.17 20.85
N GLU A 9 26.26 22.80 20.12
CA GLU A 9 26.18 22.65 18.66
C GLU A 9 25.21 21.53 18.24
N ILE A 10 25.30 20.37 18.91
CA ILE A 10 24.38 19.25 18.67
C ILE A 10 22.94 19.66 18.94
N PHE A 11 22.70 20.37 20.04
CA PHE A 11 21.38 20.89 20.39
C PHE A 11 20.82 21.80 19.28
N SER A 12 21.62 22.75 18.79
CA SER A 12 21.20 23.64 17.69
C SER A 12 20.89 22.89 16.38
N LEU A 13 21.60 21.80 16.09
CA LEU A 13 21.29 20.96 14.93
C LEU A 13 19.98 20.19 15.10
N ILE A 14 19.69 19.72 16.32
CA ILE A 14 18.44 19.04 16.65
C ILE A 14 17.27 20.02 16.55
N GLU A 15 17.37 21.24 17.07
CA GLU A 15 16.34 22.28 16.89
C GLU A 15 16.07 22.55 15.40
N LYS A 16 17.11 22.58 14.55
CA LYS A 16 16.93 22.74 13.11
C LYS A 16 16.15 21.60 12.46
N LEU A 17 16.30 20.35 12.94
CA LEU A 17 15.52 19.22 12.40
C LEU A 17 14.02 19.46 12.51
N GLU A 18 13.56 20.12 13.58
CA GLU A 18 12.15 20.41 13.83
C GLU A 18 11.56 21.42 12.85
N THR A 19 12.40 22.31 12.32
CA THR A 19 11.98 23.35 11.37
C THR A 19 11.64 22.80 10.00
N TYR A 20 12.14 21.61 9.66
CA TYR A 20 11.85 20.96 8.39
C TYR A 20 10.61 20.09 8.49
N SER A 21 9.72 20.28 7.53
CA SER A 21 8.50 19.48 7.38
C SER A 21 8.22 19.23 5.90
N PHE A 22 7.52 18.13 5.62
CA PHE A 22 7.01 17.82 4.29
C PHE A 22 5.66 17.14 4.44
N GLU A 23 4.88 17.10 3.35
CA GLU A 23 3.51 16.61 3.44
C GLU A 23 3.47 15.07 3.48
N ILE A 24 2.88 14.53 4.55
CA ILE A 24 2.65 13.09 4.72
C ILE A 24 1.14 12.81 4.68
N GLY A 25 0.74 11.95 3.75
CA GLY A 25 -0.63 11.48 3.61
C GLY A 25 -1.02 10.38 4.61
N PRO A 26 -2.32 10.08 4.75
CA PRO A 26 -2.82 9.07 5.69
C PRO A 26 -2.51 7.63 5.24
N ILE A 27 -2.30 7.42 3.94
CA ILE A 27 -2.08 6.08 3.37
C ILE A 27 -0.60 5.70 3.42
N ARG A 28 -0.31 4.54 4.01
CA ARG A 28 1.03 3.95 4.07
C ARG A 28 1.22 2.87 2.98
N PRO A 29 2.46 2.60 2.56
CA PRO A 29 2.76 1.57 1.59
C PRO A 29 2.26 0.21 2.09
N PRO A 30 1.70 -0.61 1.22
CA PRO A 30 1.34 -1.96 1.57
C PRO A 30 2.62 -2.78 1.62
N SER A 31 3.03 -3.18 2.82
CA SER A 31 3.77 -4.43 3.07
C SER A 31 5.21 -4.56 2.55
N GLU A 32 5.66 -3.85 1.51
CA GLU A 32 6.92 -4.16 0.80
C GLU A 32 8.07 -3.22 1.18
N GLY A 33 8.41 -3.24 2.46
CA GLY A 33 9.32 -2.28 3.11
C GLY A 33 8.65 -1.53 4.27
N GLY A 34 7.34 -1.74 4.48
CA GLY A 34 6.57 -1.26 5.63
C GLY A 34 6.81 0.22 5.97
N SER A 35 6.85 0.52 7.27
CA SER A 35 7.12 1.83 7.88
C SER A 35 8.48 2.46 7.51
N TYR A 36 9.27 1.81 6.66
CA TYR A 36 10.65 2.16 6.36
C TYR A 36 10.86 2.72 4.94
N SER A 37 9.83 2.85 4.11
CA SER A 37 9.95 3.62 2.86
C SER A 37 9.83 5.12 3.13
N LEU A 38 10.60 5.92 2.40
CA LEU A 38 10.35 7.36 2.36
C LEU A 38 8.99 7.62 1.73
N LEU A 39 8.22 8.51 2.33
CA LEU A 39 6.89 8.85 1.86
C LEU A 39 6.94 10.20 1.16
N ILE A 40 6.55 10.21 -0.11
CA ILE A 40 6.43 11.43 -0.89
C ILE A 40 5.00 11.54 -1.39
N ARG A 41 4.29 12.55 -0.92
CA ARG A 41 2.91 12.80 -1.35
C ARG A 41 2.93 13.63 -2.64
N VAL A 42 2.59 13.05 -3.79
CA VAL A 42 2.58 13.78 -5.08
C VAL A 42 1.18 14.24 -5.51
N THR A 43 0.16 13.63 -4.93
CA THR A 43 -1.25 14.02 -5.04
C THR A 43 -1.87 14.01 -3.66
N ARG A 44 -2.99 14.72 -3.49
CA ARG A 44 -3.80 14.64 -2.28
C ARG A 44 -5.07 13.85 -2.56
N ASN A 45 -5.32 12.84 -1.74
CA ASN A 45 -6.58 12.11 -1.62
C ASN A 45 -6.90 11.22 -2.84
N CYS A 46 -8.18 10.89 -3.06
CA CYS A 46 -8.61 10.02 -4.16
C CYS A 46 -9.45 10.78 -5.19
N PRO A 47 -9.11 10.72 -6.50
CA PRO A 47 -9.86 11.40 -7.55
C PRO A 47 -11.26 10.81 -7.76
N TRP A 48 -11.47 9.55 -7.37
CA TRP A 48 -12.76 8.87 -7.54
C TRP A 48 -13.66 8.96 -6.33
N ARG A 49 -13.16 8.63 -5.12
CA ARG A 49 -13.85 8.73 -3.81
C ARG A 49 -15.30 8.19 -3.70
N LEU A 50 -15.76 7.42 -4.68
CA LEU A 50 -17.16 6.98 -4.79
C LEU A 50 -17.34 5.47 -4.67
N CYS A 51 -16.27 4.69 -4.50
CA CYS A 51 -16.36 3.27 -4.18
C CYS A 51 -17.17 3.07 -2.90
N LYS A 52 -18.16 2.19 -2.89
CA LYS A 52 -19.05 2.03 -1.74
C LYS A 52 -18.40 1.35 -0.51
N PHE A 53 -17.23 0.71 -0.68
CA PHE A 53 -16.48 0.05 0.40
C PHE A 53 -15.50 0.97 1.12
N CYS A 54 -14.92 1.97 0.45
CA CYS A 54 -13.99 2.92 1.07
C CYS A 54 -14.52 4.35 1.11
N TYR A 55 -15.35 4.74 0.13
CA TYR A 55 -16.09 6.00 0.06
C TYR A 55 -15.27 7.27 0.36
N GLY A 56 -13.96 7.24 0.09
CA GLY A 56 -13.04 8.33 0.42
C GLY A 56 -12.82 8.55 1.92
N THR A 57 -13.28 7.65 2.79
CA THR A 57 -13.13 7.78 4.26
C THR A 57 -11.68 7.83 4.73
N PRO A 58 -10.68 7.14 4.10
CA PRO A 58 -9.29 7.30 4.52
C PRO A 58 -8.74 8.72 4.35
N TYR A 59 -9.44 9.56 3.59
CA TYR A 59 -9.09 10.96 3.33
C TYR A 59 -10.12 11.92 3.93
N ASN A 60 -10.95 11.47 4.89
CA ASN A 60 -12.05 12.25 5.45
C ASN A 60 -12.97 12.86 4.37
N ARG A 61 -13.10 12.18 3.22
CA ARG A 61 -13.83 12.62 2.02
C ARG A 61 -13.37 13.96 1.44
N GLU A 62 -12.18 14.43 1.80
CA GLU A 62 -11.59 15.62 1.22
C GLU A 62 -11.49 15.52 -0.31
N LYS A 63 -11.55 16.67 -0.97
CA LYS A 63 -11.45 16.74 -2.42
C LYS A 63 -10.05 16.34 -2.87
N PHE A 64 -9.99 15.70 -4.02
CA PHE A 64 -8.73 15.40 -4.69
C PHE A 64 -8.03 16.68 -5.12
N GLN A 65 -6.70 16.70 -5.01
CA GLN A 65 -5.87 17.80 -5.49
C GLN A 65 -4.59 17.28 -6.15
N LEU A 66 -4.22 17.91 -7.26
CA LEU A 66 -2.88 17.78 -7.81
C LEU A 66 -1.94 18.71 -7.04
N ARG A 67 -0.73 18.24 -6.75
CA ARG A 67 0.35 19.11 -6.27
C ARG A 67 1.20 19.56 -7.45
N SER A 68 1.69 20.79 -7.40
CA SER A 68 2.65 21.26 -8.39
C SER A 68 3.99 20.56 -8.23
N VAL A 69 4.77 20.49 -9.31
CA VAL A 69 6.13 19.92 -9.28
C VAL A 69 7.00 20.66 -8.26
N GLU A 70 6.88 21.99 -8.17
CA GLU A 70 7.68 22.82 -7.26
C GLU A 70 7.34 22.59 -5.78
N GLU A 71 6.06 22.40 -5.43
CA GLU A 71 5.68 21.99 -4.07
C GLU A 71 6.32 20.65 -3.69
N VAL A 72 6.25 19.66 -4.59
CA VAL A 72 6.82 18.32 -4.34
C VAL A 72 8.34 18.39 -4.25
N LYS A 73 9.01 19.16 -5.10
CA LYS A 73 10.46 19.38 -5.01
C LYS A 73 10.86 20.05 -3.70
N LYS A 74 10.06 21.00 -3.19
CA LYS A 74 10.29 21.63 -1.89
C LYS A 74 10.26 20.59 -0.76
N ASP A 75 9.29 19.69 -0.78
CA ASP A 75 9.22 18.58 0.18
C ASP A 75 10.45 17.68 0.10
N ILE A 76 10.87 17.30 -1.12
CA ILE A 76 12.08 16.48 -1.33
C ILE A 76 13.34 17.21 -0.83
N LYS A 77 13.44 18.54 -1.01
CA LYS A 77 14.54 19.35 -0.45
C LYS A 77 14.54 19.33 1.07
N ASN A 78 13.38 19.43 1.70
CA ASN A 78 13.26 19.35 3.16
C ASN A 78 13.69 17.98 3.67
N VAL A 79 13.30 16.89 2.99
CA VAL A 79 13.80 15.54 3.30
C VAL A 79 15.33 15.48 3.19
N LYS A 80 15.93 16.08 2.16
CA LYS A 80 17.39 16.11 1.99
C LYS A 80 18.08 16.87 3.12
N ALA A 81 17.56 18.02 3.51
CA ALA A 81 18.09 18.79 4.62
C ALA A 81 18.03 18.01 5.95
N MET A 82 16.92 17.32 6.21
CA MET A 82 16.78 16.44 7.38
C MET A 82 17.80 15.29 7.35
N ALA A 83 17.96 14.62 6.20
CA ALA A 83 18.93 13.54 6.05
C ALA A 83 20.38 14.00 6.29
N ASP A 84 20.74 15.18 5.79
CA ASP A 84 22.06 15.77 5.98
C ASP A 84 22.31 16.14 7.44
N LEU A 85 21.32 16.72 8.11
CA LEU A 85 21.41 17.03 9.54
C LEU A 85 21.57 15.77 10.40
N LEU A 86 20.82 14.70 10.11
CA LEU A 86 20.97 13.43 10.83
C LEU A 86 22.38 12.85 10.67
N LYS A 87 22.93 12.91 9.45
CA LYS A 87 24.29 12.47 9.17
C LYS A 87 25.34 13.32 9.90
N GLU A 88 25.15 14.64 9.92
CA GLU A 88 26.03 15.56 10.63
C GLU A 88 26.02 15.34 12.15
N ILE A 89 24.83 15.20 12.75
CA ILE A 89 24.69 14.90 14.18
C ILE A 89 25.36 13.56 14.49
N SER A 90 25.18 12.56 13.63
CA SER A 90 25.84 11.26 13.74
C SER A 90 27.36 11.36 13.75
N PHE A 91 27.97 12.14 12.84
CA PHE A 91 29.41 12.38 12.86
C PHE A 91 29.87 13.07 14.15
N ARG A 92 29.14 14.10 14.60
CA ARG A 92 29.49 14.82 15.83
C ARG A 92 29.42 13.92 17.06
N LEU A 93 28.44 13.03 17.13
CA LEU A 93 28.31 12.06 18.23
C LEU A 93 29.30 10.87 18.13
N GLY A 94 30.08 10.78 17.05
CA GLY A 94 31.05 9.70 16.85
C GLY A 94 30.44 8.41 16.31
N TYR A 95 29.25 8.48 15.68
CA TYR A 95 28.56 7.35 15.06
C TYR A 95 28.83 7.20 13.56
N GLY A 96 29.88 7.86 13.04
CA GLY A 96 30.38 7.64 11.68
C GLY A 96 29.46 8.11 10.54
N GLY A 97 28.45 8.94 10.84
CA GLY A 97 27.47 9.38 9.85
C GLY A 97 26.34 8.37 9.60
N GLU A 98 26.32 7.26 10.35
CA GLU A 98 25.25 6.26 10.27
C GLU A 98 24.00 6.71 11.03
N VAL A 99 22.84 6.42 10.46
CA VAL A 99 21.56 6.53 11.17
C VAL A 99 21.28 5.18 11.81
N ASN A 100 21.53 5.08 13.13
CA ASN A 100 21.40 3.85 13.91
C ASN A 100 20.61 4.09 15.22
N LEU A 101 20.36 3.03 15.99
CA LEU A 101 19.59 3.13 17.24
C LEU A 101 20.23 4.10 18.25
N LYS A 102 21.56 4.10 18.37
CA LYS A 102 22.29 5.00 19.27
C LYS A 102 22.08 6.47 18.91
N LEU A 103 22.06 6.79 17.61
CA LEU A 103 21.72 8.13 17.14
C LEU A 103 20.29 8.50 17.54
N GLY A 104 19.33 7.59 17.33
CA GLY A 104 17.93 7.81 17.69
C GLY A 104 17.75 8.07 19.18
N GLU A 105 18.34 7.23 20.04
CA GLU A 105 18.31 7.38 21.50
C GLU A 105 18.95 8.71 21.93
N ALA A 106 20.11 9.06 21.35
CA ALA A 106 20.77 10.33 21.65
C ALA A 106 19.87 11.52 21.28
N ILE A 107 19.33 11.58 20.06
CA ILE A 107 18.43 12.67 19.63
C ILE A 107 17.22 12.76 20.56
N LEU A 108 16.55 11.65 20.86
CA LEU A 108 15.36 11.63 21.70
C LEU A 108 15.63 11.96 23.17
N SER A 109 16.87 11.77 23.65
CA SER A 109 17.29 12.22 24.97
C SER A 109 17.42 13.75 25.07
N TYR A 110 17.69 14.43 23.95
CA TYR A 110 17.69 15.90 23.88
C TYR A 110 16.29 16.44 23.64
N ASP A 111 15.56 15.86 22.68
CA ASP A 111 14.19 16.26 22.37
C ASP A 111 13.27 15.05 22.21
N VAL A 112 12.49 14.79 23.25
CA VAL A 112 11.52 13.68 23.26
C VAL A 112 10.33 13.95 22.34
N THR A 113 10.05 15.20 21.97
CA THR A 113 8.88 15.56 21.15
C THR A 113 9.04 15.09 19.70
N LEU A 114 10.28 14.93 19.21
CA LEU A 114 10.59 14.36 17.90
C LEU A 114 9.99 12.96 17.69
N ARG A 115 9.73 12.20 18.76
CA ARG A 115 9.02 10.90 18.68
C ARG A 115 7.57 11.02 18.19
N HIS A 116 7.03 12.23 18.11
CA HIS A 116 5.70 12.52 17.59
C HIS A 116 5.74 13.27 16.25
N ASN A 117 6.90 13.74 15.81
CA ASN A 117 7.08 14.39 14.52
C ASN A 117 7.13 13.34 13.38
N GLN A 118 6.05 13.26 12.61
CA GLN A 118 5.93 12.26 11.52
C GLN A 118 6.99 12.40 10.43
N CYS A 119 7.45 13.62 10.14
CA CYS A 119 8.49 13.87 9.14
C CYS A 119 9.82 13.30 9.62
N PHE A 120 10.20 13.61 10.86
CA PHE A 120 11.41 13.06 11.49
C PHE A 120 11.36 11.54 11.54
N ILE A 121 10.27 10.96 12.05
CA ILE A 121 10.10 9.51 12.17
C ILE A 121 10.24 8.84 10.80
N ASN A 122 9.64 9.41 9.75
CA ASN A 122 9.71 8.82 8.42
C ASN A 122 11.12 8.86 7.84
N VAL A 123 11.80 10.02 7.90
CA VAL A 123 13.17 10.17 7.36
C VAL A 123 14.17 9.33 8.18
N PHE A 124 14.08 9.37 9.50
CA PHE A 124 14.93 8.58 10.39
C PHE A 124 14.77 7.08 10.11
N ASN A 125 13.54 6.55 10.12
CA ASN A 125 13.29 5.13 9.87
C ASN A 125 13.70 4.70 8.46
N TRP A 126 13.50 5.56 7.47
CA TRP A 126 13.94 5.30 6.10
C TRP A 126 15.45 5.18 6.01
N LEU A 127 16.21 6.14 6.55
CA LEU A 127 17.67 6.08 6.56
C LEU A 127 18.20 4.92 7.43
N TYR A 128 17.58 4.67 8.58
CA TYR A 128 17.89 3.54 9.46
C TYR A 128 17.78 2.19 8.73
N SER A 129 16.82 2.07 7.81
CA SER A 129 16.62 0.87 6.97
C SER A 129 17.48 0.83 5.70
N GLY A 130 18.39 1.80 5.52
CA GLY A 130 19.29 1.89 4.38
C GLY A 130 18.87 2.88 3.28
N GLY A 131 17.72 3.54 3.41
CA GLY A 131 17.36 4.67 2.54
C GLY A 131 17.06 4.29 1.07
N LYS A 132 16.63 3.04 0.80
CA LYS A 132 16.57 2.48 -0.56
C LYS A 132 15.19 2.56 -1.23
N THR A 133 14.11 2.65 -0.47
CA THR A 133 12.75 2.55 -1.02
C THR A 133 11.94 3.82 -0.81
N VAL A 134 11.12 4.17 -1.81
CA VAL A 134 10.20 5.30 -1.74
C VAL A 134 8.81 4.86 -2.15
N PHE A 135 7.79 5.41 -1.48
CA PHE A 135 6.40 5.22 -1.83
C PHE A 135 5.73 6.56 -2.14
N LEU A 136 5.19 6.69 -3.36
CA LEU A 136 4.39 7.84 -3.74
C LEU A 136 2.99 7.67 -3.16
N GLN A 137 2.68 8.49 -2.15
CA GLN A 137 1.47 8.36 -1.33
C GLN A 137 0.19 8.74 -2.08
N ASP A 138 -0.91 8.31 -1.47
CA ASP A 138 -2.31 8.50 -1.87
C ASP A 138 -2.75 7.62 -3.05
N ALA A 139 -3.99 7.82 -3.50
CA ALA A 139 -4.77 6.77 -4.16
C ALA A 139 -4.41 6.55 -5.63
N ASP A 140 -3.80 7.53 -6.30
CA ASP A 140 -3.65 7.50 -7.75
C ASP A 140 -2.58 8.48 -8.27
N SER A 141 -1.31 8.23 -7.94
CA SER A 141 -0.21 9.14 -8.36
C SER A 141 -0.08 9.26 -9.87
N LEU A 142 -0.51 8.24 -10.62
CA LEU A 142 -0.40 8.17 -12.06
C LEU A 142 -1.39 9.11 -12.78
N ILE A 143 -2.29 9.78 -12.06
CA ILE A 143 -3.14 10.81 -12.65
C ILE A 143 -2.36 12.07 -13.04
N ILE A 144 -1.16 12.24 -12.48
CA ILE A 144 -0.23 13.32 -12.84
C ILE A 144 0.22 13.14 -14.31
N PRO A 145 0.31 14.25 -15.10
CA PRO A 145 0.91 14.21 -16.43
C PRO A 145 2.29 13.55 -16.41
N THR A 146 2.56 12.66 -17.36
CA THR A 146 3.78 11.82 -17.37
C THR A 146 5.06 12.66 -17.25
N LYS A 147 5.16 13.76 -18.00
CA LYS A 147 6.27 14.72 -17.92
C LYS A 147 6.53 15.23 -16.49
N ASN A 148 5.48 15.64 -15.78
CA ASN A 148 5.61 16.20 -14.44
C ASN A 148 6.01 15.12 -13.43
N LEU A 149 5.45 13.91 -13.55
CA LEU A 149 5.83 12.79 -12.68
C LEU A 149 7.28 12.35 -12.95
N ALA A 150 7.70 12.29 -14.21
CA ALA A 150 9.08 12.02 -14.60
C ALA A 150 10.06 13.04 -14.01
N GLU A 151 9.71 14.32 -14.04
CA GLU A 151 10.52 15.39 -13.43
C GLU A 151 10.68 15.20 -11.91
N ILE A 152 9.60 14.87 -11.21
CA ILE A 152 9.62 14.57 -9.77
C ILE A 152 10.52 13.35 -9.48
N LEU A 153 10.33 12.25 -10.21
CA LEU A 153 11.12 11.02 -10.04
C LEU A 153 12.61 11.26 -10.30
N GLY A 154 12.94 11.98 -11.38
CA GLY A 154 14.31 12.34 -11.73
C GLY A 154 14.95 13.22 -10.66
N TYR A 155 14.22 14.21 -10.13
CA TYR A 155 14.71 15.07 -9.05
C TYR A 155 14.99 14.27 -7.76
N LEU A 156 14.09 13.37 -7.40
CA LEU A 156 14.25 12.48 -6.25
C LEU A 156 15.49 11.58 -6.39
N LYS A 157 15.67 10.94 -7.55
CA LYS A 157 16.82 10.07 -7.84
C LYS A 157 18.15 10.83 -7.92
N ASN A 158 18.13 12.10 -8.32
CA ASN A 158 19.32 12.95 -8.31
C ASN A 158 19.79 13.21 -6.87
N LEU A 159 18.88 13.62 -5.98
CA LEU A 159 19.22 13.90 -4.58
C LEU A 159 19.53 12.65 -3.75
N PHE A 160 18.95 11.52 -4.12
CA PHE A 160 19.10 10.24 -3.42
C PHE A 160 19.40 9.12 -4.43
N PRO A 161 20.63 9.06 -4.96
CA PRO A 161 21.02 8.07 -5.98
C PRO A 161 20.90 6.62 -5.48
N GLN A 162 20.97 6.40 -4.17
CA GLN A 162 20.83 5.09 -3.53
C GLN A 162 19.40 4.51 -3.56
N ILE A 163 18.39 5.29 -3.97
CA ILE A 163 17.03 4.75 -4.12
C ILE A 163 17.04 3.67 -5.19
N GLU A 164 16.65 2.45 -4.82
CA GLU A 164 16.59 1.30 -5.71
C GLU A 164 15.18 1.08 -6.25
N ARG A 165 14.15 1.43 -5.48
CA ARG A 165 12.75 1.14 -5.83
C ARG A 165 11.79 2.24 -5.39
N ILE A 166 10.99 2.71 -6.34
CA ILE A 166 9.85 3.60 -6.10
C ILE A 166 8.57 2.83 -6.42
N THR A 167 7.57 2.89 -5.54
CA THR A 167 6.27 2.24 -5.73
C THR A 167 5.12 3.23 -5.52
N SER A 168 3.93 2.91 -6.04
CA SER A 168 2.74 3.77 -5.85
C SER A 168 1.44 2.99 -6.02
N TYR A 169 0.35 3.52 -5.46
CA TYR A 169 -0.99 3.14 -5.88
C TYR A 169 -1.37 3.79 -7.22
N ALA A 170 -2.15 3.08 -8.01
CA ALA A 170 -2.75 3.60 -9.23
C ALA A 170 -4.16 3.05 -9.42
N ARG A 171 -5.01 3.80 -10.12
CA ARG A 171 -6.30 3.29 -10.61
C ARG A 171 -6.16 2.74 -12.02
N ALA A 172 -6.78 1.59 -12.30
CA ALA A 172 -6.85 1.02 -13.65
C ALA A 172 -7.38 2.04 -14.68
N LYS A 173 -8.44 2.78 -14.33
CA LYS A 173 -9.01 3.83 -15.20
C LYS A 173 -8.00 4.92 -15.59
N THR A 174 -7.06 5.24 -14.70
CA THR A 174 -6.02 6.24 -14.94
C THR A 174 -4.89 5.66 -15.80
N LEU A 175 -4.53 4.39 -15.57
CA LEU A 175 -3.53 3.70 -16.38
C LEU A 175 -3.93 3.56 -17.85
N LEU A 176 -5.23 3.45 -18.14
CA LEU A 176 -5.74 3.46 -19.52
C LEU A 176 -5.50 4.77 -20.28
N ARG A 177 -5.23 5.86 -19.56
CA ARG A 177 -4.90 7.16 -20.16
C ARG A 177 -3.41 7.31 -20.45
N LYS A 178 -2.58 6.33 -20.06
CA LYS A 178 -1.15 6.31 -20.35
C LYS A 178 -0.83 5.24 -21.38
N THR A 179 0.09 5.60 -22.26
CA THR A 179 0.71 4.67 -23.22
C THR A 179 1.71 3.76 -22.51
N VAL A 180 2.09 2.67 -23.17
CA VAL A 180 3.09 1.73 -22.64
C VAL A 180 4.46 2.41 -22.57
N GLU A 181 4.73 3.29 -23.53
CA GLU A 181 5.97 4.07 -23.66
C GLU A 181 6.12 5.05 -22.50
N GLU A 182 5.05 5.77 -22.16
CA GLU A 182 4.99 6.66 -20.98
C GLU A 182 5.20 5.89 -19.67
N LEU A 183 4.55 4.73 -19.50
CA LEU A 183 4.78 3.89 -18.33
C LEU A 183 6.22 3.37 -18.27
N GLY A 184 6.79 3.00 -19.43
CA GLY A 184 8.18 2.56 -19.56
C GLY A 184 9.18 3.68 -19.23
N GLU A 185 8.86 4.93 -19.52
CA GLU A 185 9.63 6.10 -19.09
C GLU A 185 9.67 6.22 -17.56
N LEU A 186 8.51 6.18 -16.91
CA LEU A 186 8.43 6.24 -15.44
C LEU A 186 9.17 5.07 -14.78
N ARG A 187 9.10 3.88 -15.39
CA ARG A 187 9.88 2.71 -14.96
C ARG A 187 11.38 2.97 -14.98
N ARG A 188 11.91 3.53 -16.08
CA ARG A 188 13.35 3.85 -16.20
C ARG A 188 13.82 4.84 -15.13
N LEU A 189 12.93 5.69 -14.66
CA LEU A 189 13.18 6.62 -13.55
C LEU A 189 13.02 6.01 -12.16
N GLY A 190 12.77 4.70 -12.06
CA GLY A 190 12.75 3.95 -10.81
C GLY A 190 11.36 3.67 -10.23
N LEU A 191 10.27 4.06 -10.90
CA LEU A 191 8.92 3.62 -10.52
C LEU A 191 8.74 2.16 -10.95
N LEU A 192 9.11 1.22 -10.09
CA LEU A 192 9.22 -0.19 -10.48
C LEU A 192 7.92 -0.97 -10.30
N ARG A 193 7.07 -0.59 -9.34
CA ARG A 193 5.86 -1.34 -8.99
C ARG A 193 4.62 -0.46 -8.80
N LEU A 194 3.51 -0.93 -9.33
CA LEU A 194 2.19 -0.33 -9.13
C LEU A 194 1.27 -1.27 -8.36
N HIS A 195 0.62 -0.71 -7.36
CA HIS A 195 -0.43 -1.34 -6.57
C HIS A 195 -1.79 -0.89 -7.10
N VAL A 196 -2.57 -1.82 -7.65
CA VAL A 196 -3.86 -1.52 -8.28
C VAL A 196 -4.97 -2.26 -7.56
N GLY A 197 -6.00 -1.53 -7.16
CA GLY A 197 -7.19 -2.14 -6.57
C GLY A 197 -8.09 -2.72 -7.66
N LEU A 198 -7.99 -4.02 -7.91
CA LEU A 198 -8.97 -4.78 -8.72
C LEU A 198 -10.28 -4.94 -7.94
N GLU A 199 -10.17 -5.31 -6.67
CA GLU A 199 -11.22 -5.70 -5.71
C GLU A 199 -12.03 -6.92 -6.17
N THR A 200 -12.56 -6.89 -7.40
CA THR A 200 -13.31 -7.95 -8.05
C THR A 200 -13.14 -7.85 -9.58
N GLY A 201 -13.10 -9.00 -10.26
CA GLY A 201 -13.16 -9.06 -11.73
C GLY A 201 -14.58 -9.24 -12.30
N ASP A 202 -15.62 -9.11 -11.46
CA ASP A 202 -17.02 -9.23 -11.84
C ASP A 202 -17.64 -7.86 -12.16
N ASP A 203 -18.13 -7.66 -13.38
CA ASP A 203 -18.66 -6.37 -13.85
C ASP A 203 -19.92 -5.93 -13.11
N GLU A 204 -20.79 -6.87 -12.73
CA GLU A 204 -21.99 -6.57 -11.97
C GLU A 204 -21.64 -6.06 -10.57
N LEU A 205 -20.71 -6.73 -9.89
CA LEU A 205 -20.21 -6.31 -8.58
C LEU A 205 -19.40 -5.01 -8.68
N LEU A 206 -18.56 -4.81 -9.70
CA LEU A 206 -17.84 -3.55 -9.95
C LEU A 206 -18.80 -2.36 -10.06
N LYS A 207 -19.94 -2.55 -10.75
CA LYS A 207 -21.01 -1.55 -10.84
C LYS A 207 -21.71 -1.37 -9.50
N LEU A 208 -22.05 -2.45 -8.80
CA LEU A 208 -22.73 -2.41 -7.51
C LEU A 208 -21.94 -1.62 -6.47
N VAL A 209 -20.63 -1.85 -6.38
CA VAL A 209 -19.72 -1.17 -5.45
C VAL A 209 -19.19 0.16 -5.99
N ASN A 210 -19.65 0.57 -7.18
CA ASN A 210 -19.30 1.83 -7.82
C ASN A 210 -17.77 2.03 -7.95
N LYS A 211 -17.05 1.04 -8.47
CA LYS A 211 -15.59 1.11 -8.65
C LYS A 211 -15.18 2.09 -9.77
N GLY A 212 -16.06 2.28 -10.76
CA GLY A 212 -15.85 3.20 -11.88
C GLY A 212 -14.93 2.66 -12.97
N VAL A 213 -14.95 1.34 -13.17
CA VAL A 213 -14.11 0.59 -14.11
C VAL A 213 -14.79 -0.76 -14.39
N THR A 214 -14.49 -1.34 -15.55
CA THR A 214 -14.93 -2.69 -15.97
C THR A 214 -13.80 -3.72 -15.89
N ALA A 215 -14.17 -5.00 -15.96
CA ALA A 215 -13.24 -6.12 -16.00
C ALA A 215 -12.31 -6.05 -17.22
N SER A 216 -12.81 -5.64 -18.39
CA SER A 216 -11.98 -5.48 -19.61
C SER A 216 -10.97 -4.34 -19.46
N GLU A 217 -11.39 -3.22 -18.85
CA GLU A 217 -10.53 -2.08 -18.53
C GLU A 217 -9.42 -2.46 -17.54
N HIS A 218 -9.72 -3.29 -16.53
CA HIS A 218 -8.70 -3.86 -15.65
C HIS A 218 -7.68 -4.71 -16.43
N VAL A 219 -8.16 -5.59 -17.32
CA VAL A 219 -7.29 -6.44 -18.14
C VAL A 219 -6.36 -5.59 -19.00
N GLU A 220 -6.91 -4.58 -19.69
CA GLU A 220 -6.12 -3.71 -20.55
C GLU A 220 -5.11 -2.88 -19.76
N ALA A 221 -5.53 -2.25 -18.66
CA ALA A 221 -4.64 -1.47 -17.79
C ALA A 221 -3.49 -2.32 -17.25
N GLY A 222 -3.79 -3.49 -16.70
CA GLY A 222 -2.78 -4.39 -16.14
C GLY A 222 -1.76 -4.86 -17.18
N ARG A 223 -2.24 -5.20 -18.39
CA ARG A 223 -1.35 -5.60 -19.51
C ARG A 223 -0.43 -4.47 -19.95
N ARG A 224 -0.89 -3.21 -19.96
CA ARG A 224 -0.04 -2.06 -20.28
C ARG A 224 1.10 -1.90 -19.28
N VAL A 225 0.80 -2.03 -17.97
CA VAL A 225 1.81 -1.96 -16.90
C VAL A 225 2.86 -3.06 -17.06
N ILE A 226 2.42 -4.31 -17.29
CA ILE A 226 3.34 -5.45 -17.47
C ILE A 226 4.18 -5.28 -18.74
N LYS A 227 3.56 -4.87 -19.86
CA LYS A 227 4.28 -4.62 -21.12
C LYS A 227 5.30 -3.50 -21.01
N ALA A 228 5.04 -2.49 -20.16
CA ALA A 228 6.00 -1.44 -19.85
C ALA A 228 7.18 -1.92 -18.98
N GLY A 229 7.16 -3.17 -18.52
CA GLY A 229 8.20 -3.82 -17.71
C GLY A 229 8.08 -3.54 -16.21
N MET A 230 6.98 -2.96 -15.75
CA MET A 230 6.74 -2.69 -14.33
C MET A 230 6.14 -3.91 -13.64
N GLU A 231 6.43 -4.05 -12.35
CA GLU A 231 5.74 -4.98 -11.50
C GLU A 231 4.30 -4.50 -11.22
N LEU A 232 3.36 -5.43 -11.24
CA LEU A 232 1.95 -5.15 -10.99
C LEU A 232 1.47 -5.99 -9.81
N SER A 233 0.92 -5.33 -8.79
CA SER A 233 0.28 -5.93 -7.64
C SER A 233 -1.21 -5.61 -7.65
N GLU A 234 -2.04 -6.60 -7.98
CA GLU A 234 -3.51 -6.47 -7.97
C GLU A 234 -4.07 -6.86 -6.60
N TYR A 235 -4.97 -6.04 -6.06
CA TYR A 235 -5.65 -6.32 -4.79
C TYR A 235 -7.02 -6.93 -5.06
N VAL A 236 -7.34 -8.00 -4.35
CA VAL A 236 -8.63 -8.68 -4.43
C VAL A 236 -9.27 -8.65 -3.05
N MET A 237 -10.59 -8.45 -3.01
CA MET A 237 -11.36 -8.37 -1.77
C MET A 237 -12.32 -9.55 -1.61
N PRO A 238 -11.86 -10.71 -1.10
CA PRO A 238 -12.76 -11.80 -0.75
C PRO A 238 -13.90 -11.32 0.16
N GLY A 239 -15.12 -11.77 -0.10
CA GLY A 239 -16.33 -11.38 0.62
C GLY A 239 -16.98 -10.07 0.17
N LEU A 240 -16.39 -9.32 -0.77
CA LEU A 240 -16.96 -8.05 -1.26
C LEU A 240 -18.36 -8.21 -1.88
N GLY A 241 -18.63 -9.39 -2.45
CA GLY A 241 -19.93 -9.73 -3.03
C GLY A 241 -21.00 -10.14 -2.01
N GLY A 242 -20.62 -10.32 -0.75
CA GLY A 242 -21.44 -11.00 0.25
C GLY A 242 -21.85 -12.40 -0.20
N LYS A 243 -22.83 -13.00 0.49
CA LYS A 243 -23.33 -14.35 0.15
C LYS A 243 -23.87 -14.43 -1.29
N THR A 244 -24.50 -13.36 -1.77
CA THR A 244 -25.18 -13.32 -3.07
C THR A 244 -24.23 -13.53 -4.24
N PHE A 245 -23.10 -12.81 -4.27
CA PHE A 245 -22.20 -12.80 -5.42
C PHE A 245 -20.95 -13.65 -5.23
N SER A 246 -20.83 -14.40 -4.13
CA SER A 246 -19.56 -15.03 -3.73
C SER A 246 -18.95 -15.93 -4.82
N ARG A 247 -19.74 -16.88 -5.35
CA ARG A 247 -19.29 -17.80 -6.39
C ARG A 247 -18.90 -17.06 -7.68
N GLN A 248 -19.70 -16.08 -8.08
CA GLN A 248 -19.49 -15.28 -9.29
C GLN A 248 -18.24 -14.40 -9.17
N HIS A 249 -18.07 -13.75 -8.00
CA HIS A 249 -16.90 -12.96 -7.67
C HIS A 249 -15.61 -13.78 -7.81
N ALA A 250 -15.55 -14.98 -7.21
CA ALA A 250 -14.37 -15.85 -7.30
C ALA A 250 -13.99 -16.19 -8.75
N LEU A 251 -14.95 -16.68 -9.55
CA LEU A 251 -14.68 -17.12 -10.92
C LEU A 251 -14.34 -15.97 -11.86
N ASN A 252 -15.09 -14.88 -11.82
CA ASN A 252 -14.86 -13.74 -12.71
C ASN A 252 -13.57 -12.99 -12.35
N THR A 253 -13.21 -12.95 -11.06
CA THR A 253 -11.90 -12.44 -10.62
C THR A 253 -10.76 -13.32 -11.12
N ALA A 254 -10.85 -14.64 -10.97
CA ALA A 254 -9.85 -15.56 -11.52
C ALA A 254 -9.69 -15.39 -13.05
N ARG A 255 -10.81 -15.27 -13.79
CA ARG A 255 -10.80 -15.01 -15.24
C ARG A 255 -10.06 -13.72 -15.60
N VAL A 256 -10.25 -12.64 -14.85
CA VAL A 256 -9.55 -11.35 -15.09
C VAL A 256 -8.07 -11.48 -14.76
N LEU A 257 -7.73 -12.08 -13.61
CA LEU A 257 -6.35 -12.26 -13.17
C LEU A 257 -5.56 -13.16 -14.13
N ASN A 258 -6.14 -14.24 -14.66
CA ASN A 258 -5.48 -15.09 -15.65
C ASN A 258 -5.18 -14.32 -16.95
N LYS A 259 -6.05 -13.37 -17.34
CA LYS A 259 -5.83 -12.52 -18.52
C LYS A 259 -4.74 -11.47 -18.30
N ILE A 260 -4.57 -10.98 -17.06
CA ILE A 260 -3.54 -9.99 -16.70
C ILE A 260 -2.20 -10.69 -16.44
N ASN A 261 -2.21 -11.79 -15.69
CA ASN A 261 -1.05 -12.46 -15.09
C ASN A 261 -0.15 -11.49 -14.31
N PRO A 262 -0.66 -10.84 -13.23
CA PRO A 262 0.09 -9.85 -12.47
C PRO A 262 1.27 -10.49 -11.72
N HIS A 263 2.21 -9.69 -11.25
CA HIS A 263 3.34 -10.21 -10.47
C HIS A 263 2.87 -10.65 -9.08
N TYR A 264 1.94 -9.89 -8.49
CA TYR A 264 1.35 -10.17 -7.18
C TYR A 264 -0.18 -10.09 -7.24
N ILE A 265 -0.84 -10.99 -6.51
CA ILE A 265 -2.28 -11.00 -6.22
C ILE A 265 -2.41 -10.92 -4.71
N ARG A 266 -2.83 -9.78 -4.18
CA ARG A 266 -2.90 -9.53 -2.73
C ARG A 266 -4.34 -9.63 -2.25
N MET A 267 -4.59 -10.62 -1.40
CA MET A 267 -5.89 -10.80 -0.76
C MET A 267 -6.04 -9.83 0.41
N ARG A 268 -7.18 -9.14 0.44
CA ARG A 268 -7.61 -8.24 1.51
C ARG A 268 -9.10 -8.45 1.74
N THR A 269 -9.46 -9.42 2.58
CA THR A 269 -10.87 -9.72 2.89
C THR A 269 -11.66 -8.45 3.20
N PHE A 270 -12.84 -8.31 2.57
CA PHE A 270 -13.72 -7.18 2.78
C PHE A 270 -14.17 -7.12 4.24
N VAL A 271 -14.05 -5.93 4.81
CA VAL A 271 -14.61 -5.59 6.12
C VAL A 271 -15.44 -4.32 5.96
N PRO A 272 -16.70 -4.28 6.45
CA PRO A 272 -17.51 -3.07 6.42
C PRO A 272 -16.86 -1.94 7.24
N VAL A 273 -16.44 -0.86 6.55
CA VAL A 273 -15.82 0.32 7.18
C VAL A 273 -16.88 1.35 7.55
N LEU A 274 -16.79 1.92 8.75
CA LEU A 274 -17.73 2.93 9.25
C LEU A 274 -17.88 4.11 8.25
N ASN A 275 -19.08 4.68 8.16
CA ASN A 275 -19.40 5.81 7.28
C ASN A 275 -19.24 5.52 5.78
N THR A 276 -19.44 4.26 5.37
CA THR A 276 -19.47 3.86 3.96
C THR A 276 -20.84 3.31 3.56
N PRO A 277 -21.27 3.43 2.29
CA PRO A 277 -22.55 2.90 1.85
C PRO A 277 -22.69 1.39 2.07
N LEU A 278 -21.63 0.59 1.89
CA LEU A 278 -21.70 -0.85 2.18
C LEU A 278 -21.82 -1.16 3.66
N TYR A 279 -21.27 -0.32 4.55
CA TYR A 279 -21.51 -0.46 5.99
C TYR A 279 -22.96 -0.17 6.34
N GLU A 280 -23.59 0.84 5.74
CA GLU A 280 -25.02 1.09 5.92
C GLU A 280 -25.88 -0.07 5.41
N ASP A 281 -25.53 -0.66 4.26
CA ASP A 281 -26.22 -1.83 3.72
C ASP A 281 -26.05 -3.06 4.62
N TYR A 282 -24.87 -3.23 5.22
CA TYR A 282 -24.62 -4.29 6.20
C TYR A 282 -25.47 -4.11 7.46
N VAL A 283 -25.46 -2.92 8.08
CA VAL A 283 -26.24 -2.62 9.30
C VAL A 283 -27.75 -2.78 9.06
N ARG A 284 -28.23 -2.39 7.86
CA ARG A 284 -29.64 -2.57 7.47
C ARG A 284 -29.99 -3.99 7.03
N GLY A 285 -29.03 -4.91 7.06
CA GLY A 285 -29.21 -6.31 6.68
C GLY A 285 -29.39 -6.55 5.18
N ARG A 286 -29.19 -5.54 4.33
CA ARG A 286 -29.25 -5.63 2.86
C ARG A 286 -28.00 -6.29 2.27
N PHE A 287 -26.87 -6.19 2.97
CA PHE A 287 -25.63 -6.88 2.65
C PHE A 287 -25.34 -7.96 3.70
N LYS A 288 -25.20 -9.22 3.27
CA LYS A 288 -24.90 -10.35 4.16
C LYS A 288 -23.44 -10.76 3.98
N LEU A 289 -22.66 -10.62 5.05
CA LEU A 289 -21.28 -11.09 5.10
C LEU A 289 -21.19 -12.61 4.93
N LEU A 290 -20.04 -13.05 4.45
CA LEU A 290 -19.68 -14.47 4.44
C LEU A 290 -19.27 -14.90 5.85
N SER A 291 -19.65 -16.11 6.23
CA SER A 291 -19.04 -16.79 7.37
C SER A 291 -17.55 -17.09 7.08
N PRO A 292 -16.75 -17.40 8.11
CA PRO A 292 -15.34 -17.79 7.90
C PRO A 292 -15.16 -18.93 6.90
N HIS A 293 -15.97 -20.00 6.98
CA HIS A 293 -15.91 -21.11 6.02
C HIS A 293 -16.37 -20.70 4.63
N GLU A 294 -17.41 -19.87 4.50
CA GLU A 294 -17.86 -19.35 3.21
C GLU A 294 -16.76 -18.51 2.52
N CYS A 295 -16.07 -17.65 3.29
CA CYS A 295 -14.94 -16.86 2.79
C CYS A 295 -13.78 -17.75 2.34
N LEU A 296 -13.45 -18.80 3.12
CA LEU A 296 -12.44 -19.79 2.72
C LEU A 296 -12.83 -20.52 1.44
N ARG A 297 -14.10 -20.91 1.27
CA ARG A 297 -14.60 -21.56 0.04
C ARG A 297 -14.54 -20.63 -1.18
N GLU A 298 -14.85 -19.34 -1.00
CA GLU A 298 -14.70 -18.35 -2.06
C GLU A 298 -13.25 -18.21 -2.51
N ILE A 299 -12.32 -18.06 -1.55
CA ILE A 299 -10.89 -18.00 -1.83
C ILE A 299 -10.45 -19.30 -2.51
N ARG A 300 -10.86 -20.47 -2.00
CA ARG A 300 -10.54 -21.77 -2.59
C ARG A 300 -10.95 -21.84 -4.06
N LEU A 301 -12.18 -21.45 -4.37
CA LEU A 301 -12.71 -21.45 -5.72
C LEU A 301 -11.92 -20.50 -6.65
N LEU A 302 -11.55 -19.32 -6.16
CA LEU A 302 -10.69 -18.39 -6.88
C LEU A 302 -9.33 -19.04 -7.18
N ILE A 303 -8.64 -19.56 -6.15
CA ILE A 303 -7.31 -20.16 -6.28
C ILE A 303 -7.33 -21.38 -7.22
N GLU A 304 -8.34 -22.23 -7.12
CA GLU A 304 -8.55 -23.38 -7.98
C GLU A 304 -8.62 -22.99 -9.46
N ASN A 305 -9.24 -21.85 -9.76
CA ASN A 305 -9.41 -21.33 -11.12
C ASN A 305 -8.29 -20.37 -11.57
N LEU A 306 -7.27 -20.11 -10.73
CA LEU A 306 -6.10 -19.33 -11.13
C LEU A 306 -5.14 -20.17 -11.98
N ASP A 307 -4.74 -19.62 -13.11
CA ASP A 307 -3.72 -20.12 -14.02
C ASP A 307 -2.77 -18.96 -14.35
N VAL A 308 -1.82 -18.73 -13.44
CA VAL A 308 -0.92 -17.56 -13.44
C VAL A 308 0.45 -17.96 -12.89
N THR A 309 1.44 -17.11 -13.17
CA THR A 309 2.79 -17.21 -12.59
C THR A 309 2.99 -16.26 -11.42
N SER A 310 1.90 -15.73 -10.85
CA SER A 310 1.90 -14.71 -9.81
C SER A 310 2.38 -15.22 -8.45
N ARG A 311 2.63 -14.29 -7.53
CA ARG A 311 2.65 -14.55 -6.09
C ARG A 311 1.29 -14.20 -5.48
N VAL A 312 0.65 -15.13 -4.77
CA VAL A 312 -0.61 -14.89 -4.05
C VAL A 312 -0.32 -14.58 -2.60
N CYS A 313 -0.66 -13.39 -2.11
CA CYS A 313 -0.30 -12.92 -0.78
C CYS A 313 -1.52 -12.79 0.15
N PHE A 314 -1.35 -13.20 1.41
CA PHE A 314 -2.33 -13.05 2.48
C PHE A 314 -1.77 -12.22 3.64
N ASP A 315 -0.92 -11.26 3.32
CA ASP A 315 -0.07 -10.44 4.19
C ASP A 315 -0.81 -9.30 4.94
N HIS A 316 -2.04 -9.57 5.40
CA HIS A 316 -2.81 -8.60 6.17
C HIS A 316 -3.64 -9.29 7.23
N PHE A 317 -3.72 -8.65 8.40
CA PHE A 317 -4.39 -9.23 9.56
C PHE A 317 -5.89 -9.45 9.37
N ILE A 318 -6.53 -8.77 8.40
CA ILE A 318 -7.97 -8.91 8.09
C ILE A 318 -8.30 -10.20 7.34
N ASN A 319 -7.30 -10.85 6.73
CA ASN A 319 -7.49 -12.12 6.05
C ASN A 319 -7.91 -13.22 7.04
N PRO A 320 -8.44 -14.37 6.57
CA PRO A 320 -8.96 -15.41 7.46
C PRO A 320 -7.97 -15.84 8.54
N SER A 321 -8.44 -15.89 9.78
CA SER A 321 -7.66 -16.25 10.96
C SER A 321 -8.53 -17.04 11.95
N LEU A 322 -7.88 -17.82 12.80
CA LEU A 322 -8.51 -18.29 14.03
C LEU A 322 -8.65 -17.12 15.03
N LYS A 323 -9.42 -17.35 16.09
CA LYS A 323 -9.46 -16.45 17.25
C LYS A 323 -8.06 -16.24 17.83
N GLY A 324 -7.83 -15.06 18.39
CA GLY A 324 -6.49 -14.64 18.82
C GLY A 324 -5.58 -14.18 17.67
N GLY A 325 -6.09 -14.06 16.44
CA GLY A 325 -5.35 -13.51 15.30
C GLY A 325 -4.36 -14.49 14.66
N ILE A 326 -4.50 -15.79 14.92
CA ILE A 326 -3.63 -16.82 14.33
C ILE A 326 -4.00 -16.97 12.84
N PRO A 327 -3.13 -16.56 11.91
CA PRO A 327 -3.47 -16.51 10.49
C PRO A 327 -3.61 -17.92 9.91
N ILE A 328 -4.59 -18.12 9.02
CA ILE A 328 -4.74 -19.39 8.28
C ILE A 328 -3.63 -19.55 7.23
N PHE A 329 -3.26 -18.45 6.59
CA PHE A 329 -2.27 -18.41 5.52
C PHE A 329 -0.95 -17.79 5.98
N ARG A 330 0.14 -18.15 5.30
CA ARG A 330 1.49 -17.60 5.50
C ARG A 330 1.46 -16.07 5.41
N GLN A 331 1.86 -15.41 6.49
CA GLN A 331 2.04 -13.95 6.54
C GLN A 331 3.39 -13.58 5.92
N SER A 332 3.42 -13.50 4.59
CA SER A 332 4.62 -13.13 3.83
C SER A 332 4.27 -12.16 2.70
N TYR A 333 5.11 -11.14 2.55
CA TYR A 333 5.01 -10.17 1.46
C TYR A 333 5.26 -10.77 0.08
N GLU A 334 6.02 -11.87 0.04
CA GLU A 334 6.27 -12.66 -1.18
C GLU A 334 5.19 -13.73 -1.41
N GLY A 335 4.20 -13.86 -0.51
CA GLY A 335 3.04 -14.71 -0.69
C GLY A 335 3.41 -16.16 -0.99
N TYR A 336 2.62 -16.82 -1.83
CA TYR A 336 2.80 -18.16 -2.39
C TYR A 336 3.05 -18.07 -3.88
N LYS A 337 4.11 -18.69 -4.37
CA LYS A 337 4.50 -18.65 -5.78
C LYS A 337 3.70 -19.69 -6.59
N LEU A 338 2.93 -19.24 -7.57
CA LEU A 338 2.16 -20.11 -8.48
C LEU A 338 2.94 -20.36 -9.79
N PRO A 339 2.76 -21.55 -10.40
CA PRO A 339 1.85 -22.64 -9.98
C PRO A 339 2.39 -23.56 -8.86
N GLU A 340 3.64 -23.41 -8.47
CA GLU A 340 4.40 -24.36 -7.63
C GLU A 340 3.75 -24.60 -6.25
N GLU A 341 3.27 -23.54 -5.61
CA GLU A 341 2.65 -23.60 -4.27
C GLU A 341 1.11 -23.58 -4.33
N LYS A 342 0.47 -23.71 -5.51
CA LYS A 342 -1.00 -23.70 -5.64
C LYS A 342 -1.67 -24.75 -4.77
N GLN A 343 -1.15 -25.98 -4.82
CA GLN A 343 -1.68 -27.10 -4.04
C GLN A 343 -1.49 -26.92 -2.53
N LEU A 344 -0.44 -26.22 -2.12
CA LEU A 344 -0.24 -25.88 -0.72
C LEU A 344 -1.35 -24.95 -0.21
N ILE A 345 -1.72 -23.92 -0.97
CA ILE A 345 -2.82 -23.03 -0.60
C ILE A 345 -4.14 -23.80 -0.49
N LEU A 346 -4.46 -24.64 -1.49
CA LEU A 346 -5.70 -25.43 -1.51
C LEU A 346 -5.76 -26.38 -0.32
N LYS A 347 -4.66 -27.10 -0.02
CA LYS A 347 -4.56 -27.98 1.14
C LYS A 347 -4.70 -27.19 2.46
N THR A 348 -4.07 -26.03 2.59
CA THR A 348 -4.23 -25.16 3.77
C THR A 348 -5.71 -24.82 4.00
N ILE A 349 -6.44 -24.49 2.93
CA ILE A 349 -7.88 -24.21 3.04
C ILE A 349 -8.68 -25.46 3.42
N ASP A 350 -8.40 -26.59 2.77
CA ASP A 350 -9.11 -27.85 3.03
C ASP A 350 -8.90 -28.35 4.47
N GLU A 351 -7.70 -28.16 5.05
CA GLU A 351 -7.47 -28.43 6.47
C GLU A 351 -8.17 -27.41 7.38
N ALA A 352 -8.16 -26.12 7.03
CA ALA A 352 -8.84 -25.09 7.80
C ALA A 352 -10.37 -25.33 7.85
N LEU A 353 -10.98 -25.81 6.75
CA LEU A 353 -12.40 -26.13 6.69
C LEU A 353 -12.82 -27.31 7.58
N LYS A 354 -11.88 -28.14 8.06
CA LYS A 354 -12.16 -29.20 9.05
C LYS A 354 -12.24 -28.67 10.48
N ILE A 355 -11.68 -27.48 10.73
CA ILE A 355 -11.75 -26.84 12.04
C ILE A 355 -13.16 -26.29 12.23
N ASP A 356 -13.73 -26.54 13.41
CA ASP A 356 -15.03 -26.00 13.79
C ASP A 356 -15.08 -24.47 13.59
N GLU A 357 -16.11 -24.00 12.88
CA GLU A 357 -16.21 -22.61 12.45
C GLU A 357 -16.23 -21.62 13.64
N SER A 358 -16.68 -22.05 14.83
CA SER A 358 -16.70 -21.20 16.04
C SER A 358 -15.30 -20.81 16.54
N LYS A 359 -14.24 -21.49 16.06
CA LYS A 359 -12.84 -21.19 16.38
C LYS A 359 -12.26 -20.08 15.52
N PHE A 360 -12.94 -19.68 14.44
CA PHE A 360 -12.51 -18.61 13.57
C PHE A 360 -12.89 -17.24 14.13
N ARG A 361 -12.11 -16.22 13.75
CA ARG A 361 -12.52 -14.83 13.91
C ARG A 361 -13.52 -14.49 12.81
N TRP A 362 -14.64 -13.91 13.20
CA TRP A 362 -15.68 -13.46 12.28
C TRP A 362 -15.35 -12.06 11.74
N THR A 363 -15.70 -11.79 10.48
CA THR A 363 -15.49 -10.47 9.87
C THR A 363 -16.28 -9.38 10.60
N GLU A 364 -17.44 -9.76 11.16
CA GLU A 364 -18.29 -8.94 12.01
C GLU A 364 -17.54 -8.35 13.21
N GLU A 365 -16.55 -9.08 13.75
CA GLU A 365 -15.72 -8.61 14.89
C GLU A 365 -14.81 -7.43 14.49
N LEU A 366 -14.57 -7.24 13.19
CA LEU A 366 -13.77 -6.13 12.65
C LEU A 366 -14.65 -5.01 12.07
N ALA A 367 -15.96 -5.23 11.93
CA ALA A 367 -16.86 -4.28 11.28
C ALA A 367 -16.95 -2.97 12.08
N GLY A 368 -16.99 -1.84 11.37
CA GLY A 368 -17.11 -0.52 11.99
C GLY A 368 -15.81 0.02 12.59
N THR A 369 -14.68 -0.69 12.43
CA THR A 369 -13.37 -0.13 12.74
C THR A 369 -13.08 1.08 11.82
N PRO A 370 -12.56 2.20 12.36
CA PRO A 370 -12.39 3.44 11.58
C PRO A 370 -11.33 3.30 10.47
N HIS A 371 -10.30 2.49 10.74
CA HIS A 371 -9.14 2.31 9.88
C HIS A 371 -8.72 0.83 9.94
N LEU A 372 -8.57 0.21 8.77
CA LEU A 372 -8.10 -1.18 8.59
C LEU A 372 -6.94 -1.22 7.61
#